data_AF-U9V3X3-F1
#
_entry.id   AF-U9V3X3-F1
#
_cell.length_a   1.000
_cell.length_b   1.000
_cell.length_c   1.000
_cell.angle_alpha   90.00
_cell.angle_beta   90.00
_cell.angle_gamma   90.00
#
_symmetry.space_group_name_H-M   'P 1'
#
loop_
_entity.id
_entity.type
_entity.pdbx_description
1 polymer ?
#
loop_
_entity_poly.entity_id
_entity_poly.type
_entity_poly.pdbx_seq_one_letter_code
_entity_poly.pdbx_strand_id
1 'polypeptide(L)'
;MSNDRCACINHQKSLAKHHFYKNIKPKNNILKKQTNEDFINDKSFHANLLYHRWLSNQPKHYYSKRTGISYISSIHARDANSILKFGNKHMYRKVFSNFQRIFSPNLRTRQKQEKRFIRACRRVLNKAKGDDHQAILATARKNKFIFLKNQYVKFPIRHLVYKKSFIEPNPEDYPFLVPFYAKRHPNENKTWKNINTLSKHLNQPNTPRIIPKPPDTTEPYNPIPN
;
A
#
# COMPACT_ATOMS: atom_id res chain seq x y z
N MET A 1 36.24 -26.74 -1.81
CA MET A 1 36.03 -26.32 -0.40
C MET A 1 36.26 -24.82 -0.28
N SER A 2 35.23 -24.01 -0.04
CA SER A 2 35.39 -22.59 0.31
C SER A 2 35.01 -22.39 1.78
N ASN A 3 36.00 -22.36 2.67
CA ASN A 3 35.85 -22.13 4.11
C ASN A 3 35.51 -20.66 4.38
N ASP A 4 34.25 -20.24 4.15
CA ASP A 4 33.70 -18.94 4.57
C ASP A 4 34.59 -17.71 4.30
N ARG A 5 35.42 -17.76 3.24
CA ARG A 5 36.29 -16.65 2.87
C ARG A 5 35.48 -15.63 2.06
N CYS A 6 35.24 -14.46 2.63
CA CYS A 6 34.74 -13.31 1.88
C CYS A 6 35.84 -12.79 0.94
N ALA A 7 35.50 -12.49 -0.30
CA ALA A 7 36.41 -11.80 -1.20
C ALA A 7 36.79 -10.44 -0.62
N CYS A 8 38.07 -10.05 -0.69
CA CYS A 8 38.47 -8.70 -0.33
C CYS A 8 37.84 -7.68 -1.30
N ILE A 9 37.73 -6.42 -0.88
CA ILE A 9 37.04 -5.34 -1.62
C ILE A 9 37.53 -5.24 -3.08
N ASN A 10 38.82 -5.45 -3.32
CA ASN A 10 39.41 -5.41 -4.66
C ASN A 10 38.99 -6.60 -5.53
N HIS A 11 38.87 -7.80 -4.95
CA HIS A 11 38.52 -9.01 -5.68
C HIS A 11 37.00 -9.22 -5.81
N GLN A 12 36.18 -8.53 -5.02
CA GLN A 12 34.72 -8.64 -5.08
C GLN A 12 34.15 -8.25 -6.46
N LYS A 13 34.74 -7.25 -7.13
CA LYS A 13 34.33 -6.85 -8.49
C LYS A 13 34.59 -7.95 -9.53
N SER A 14 35.76 -8.60 -9.46
CA SER A 14 36.13 -9.69 -10.36
C SER A 14 35.26 -10.93 -10.13
N LEU A 15 35.05 -11.29 -8.85
CA LEU A 15 34.15 -12.38 -8.48
C LEU A 15 32.71 -12.14 -8.96
N ALA A 16 32.22 -10.90 -8.82
CA ALA A 16 30.88 -10.56 -9.28
C ALA A 16 30.72 -10.61 -10.80
N LYS A 17 31.70 -10.11 -11.56
CA LYS A 17 31.66 -10.18 -13.02
C LYS A 17 31.75 -11.61 -13.55
N HIS A 18 32.64 -12.43 -12.99
CA HIS A 18 33.04 -13.68 -13.62
C HIS A 18 32.43 -14.94 -13.02
N HIS A 19 31.80 -14.88 -11.83
CA HIS A 19 31.34 -16.10 -11.15
C HIS A 19 29.90 -16.06 -10.65
N PHE A 20 29.30 -14.90 -10.34
CA PHE A 20 27.89 -14.88 -9.87
C PHE A 20 26.86 -15.08 -10.99
N TYR A 21 27.19 -14.74 -12.23
CA TYR A 21 26.21 -14.71 -13.33
C TYR A 21 26.27 -15.92 -14.28
N LYS A 22 27.17 -16.88 -14.04
CA LYS A 22 27.35 -18.05 -14.93
C LYS A 22 26.14 -18.99 -15.01
N ASN A 23 25.24 -18.96 -14.02
CA ASN A 23 24.10 -19.87 -13.91
C ASN A 23 22.73 -19.15 -13.96
N ILE A 24 22.69 -17.88 -14.36
CA ILE A 24 21.40 -17.21 -14.57
C ILE A 24 20.89 -17.62 -15.95
N LYS A 25 19.85 -18.45 -15.97
CA LYS A 25 19.11 -18.74 -17.21
C LYS A 25 18.72 -17.42 -17.87
N PRO A 26 18.90 -17.25 -19.20
CA PRO A 26 18.44 -16.06 -19.89
C PRO A 26 16.98 -15.84 -19.54
N LYS A 27 16.64 -14.61 -19.19
CA LYS A 27 15.29 -14.24 -18.79
C LYS A 27 14.40 -14.44 -20.02
N ASN A 28 13.68 -15.56 -20.09
CA ASN A 28 12.60 -15.68 -21.06
C ASN A 28 11.69 -14.47 -20.85
N ASN A 29 11.51 -13.65 -21.88
CA ASN A 29 10.62 -12.49 -21.91
C ASN A 29 9.14 -12.91 -21.84
N ILE A 30 8.81 -13.90 -21.01
CA ILE A 30 7.44 -14.16 -20.62
C ILE A 30 7.11 -13.06 -19.63
N LEU A 31 6.46 -12.02 -20.14
CA LEU A 31 5.74 -11.04 -19.35
C LEU A 31 4.67 -11.80 -18.56
N LYS A 32 5.03 -12.38 -17.41
CA LYS A 32 4.06 -12.82 -16.42
C LYS A 32 3.46 -11.56 -15.79
N LYS A 33 2.68 -10.80 -16.56
CA LYS A 33 1.75 -9.81 -16.01
C LYS A 33 0.75 -10.62 -15.20
N GLN A 34 0.93 -10.68 -13.88
CA GLN A 34 -0.11 -11.11 -12.94
C GLN A 34 -1.20 -10.02 -12.82
N THR A 35 -1.57 -9.40 -13.93
CA THR A 35 -2.51 -8.30 -14.01
C THR A 35 -3.25 -8.51 -15.31
N ASN A 36 -4.56 -8.74 -15.18
CA ASN A 36 -5.50 -8.82 -16.29
C ASN A 36 -5.28 -7.62 -17.22
N GLU A 37 -5.48 -7.78 -18.53
CA GLU A 37 -5.23 -6.69 -19.50
C GLU A 37 -6.07 -5.45 -19.20
N ASP A 38 -7.22 -5.65 -18.53
CA ASP A 38 -8.14 -4.62 -18.06
C ASP A 38 -7.68 -3.88 -16.78
N PHE A 39 -6.58 -4.29 -16.15
CA PHE A 39 -6.10 -3.66 -14.92
C PHE A 39 -5.37 -2.34 -15.21
N ILE A 40 -6.13 -1.25 -15.18
CA ILE A 40 -5.61 0.10 -15.31
C ILE A 40 -5.13 0.59 -13.94
N ASN A 41 -3.80 0.63 -13.74
CA ASN A 41 -3.17 1.21 -12.56
C ASN A 41 -3.14 2.74 -12.63
N ASP A 42 -4.32 3.37 -12.64
CA ASP A 42 -4.46 4.82 -12.59
C ASP A 42 -4.62 5.33 -11.15
N LYS A 43 -4.26 6.59 -10.94
CA LYS A 43 -4.45 7.33 -9.68
C LYS A 43 -5.91 7.31 -9.23
N SER A 44 -6.86 7.45 -10.15
CA SER A 44 -8.30 7.48 -9.85
C SER A 44 -8.78 6.13 -9.34
N PHE A 45 -8.36 5.04 -9.99
CA PHE A 45 -8.61 3.67 -9.53
C PHE A 45 -8.05 3.43 -8.12
N HIS A 46 -6.80 3.81 -7.88
CA HIS A 46 -6.19 3.69 -6.57
C HIS A 46 -6.90 4.52 -5.49
N ALA A 47 -7.36 5.72 -5.83
CA ALA A 47 -8.12 6.59 -4.93
C ALA A 47 -9.48 5.98 -4.56
N ASN A 48 -10.22 5.46 -5.54
CA ASN A 48 -11.50 4.77 -5.33
C ASN A 48 -11.33 3.52 -4.47
N LEU A 49 -10.29 2.72 -4.72
CA LEU A 49 -9.96 1.57 -3.88
C LEU A 49 -9.69 1.97 -2.43
N LEU A 50 -8.97 3.07 -2.20
CA LEU A 50 -8.75 3.60 -0.85
C LEU A 50 -10.02 4.15 -0.21
N TYR A 51 -10.91 4.76 -0.99
CA TYR A 51 -12.22 5.22 -0.54
C TYR A 51 -13.06 4.06 -0.01
N HIS A 52 -13.23 2.99 -0.79
CA HIS A 52 -14.00 1.82 -0.36
C HIS A 52 -13.37 1.11 0.84
N ARG A 53 -12.03 1.01 0.90
CA ARG A 53 -11.33 0.45 2.08
C ARG A 53 -11.53 1.28 3.34
N TRP A 54 -11.57 2.59 3.20
CA TRP A 54 -11.87 3.48 4.33
C TRP A 54 -13.34 3.35 4.74
N LEU A 55 -14.27 3.32 3.78
CA LEU A 55 -15.71 3.23 4.02
C LEU A 55 -16.08 1.91 4.72
N SER A 56 -15.49 0.80 4.30
CA SER A 56 -15.72 -0.51 4.94
C SER A 56 -15.10 -0.63 6.33
N ASN A 57 -14.25 0.34 6.71
CA ASN A 57 -13.53 0.39 7.99
C ASN A 57 -12.75 -0.89 8.31
N GLN A 58 -12.37 -1.67 7.29
CA GLN A 58 -11.70 -2.96 7.48
C GLN A 58 -10.19 -2.77 7.74
N PRO A 59 -9.70 -3.09 8.95
CA PRO A 59 -8.28 -3.03 9.24
C PRO A 59 -7.52 -4.14 8.50
N LYS A 60 -6.28 -3.86 8.10
CA LYS A 60 -5.36 -4.88 7.61
C LYS A 60 -4.41 -5.30 8.71
N HIS A 61 -4.37 -6.59 9.00
CA HIS A 61 -3.44 -7.19 9.93
C HIS A 61 -2.08 -7.44 9.27
N TYR A 62 -1.01 -7.06 9.97
CA TYR A 62 0.36 -7.30 9.53
C TYR A 62 1.08 -8.12 10.59
N TYR A 63 1.80 -9.16 10.15
CA TYR A 63 2.68 -9.95 11.00
C TYR A 63 4.04 -10.12 10.32
N SER A 64 5.11 -9.81 11.04
CA SER A 64 6.49 -9.93 10.57
C SER A 64 7.14 -11.18 11.16
N LYS A 65 7.31 -12.22 10.35
CA LYS A 65 8.09 -13.42 10.71
C LYS A 65 9.53 -13.08 11.07
N ARG A 66 10.09 -11.98 10.55
CA ARG A 66 11.49 -11.57 10.76
C ARG A 66 11.74 -11.02 12.16
N THR A 67 10.80 -10.26 12.70
CA THR A 67 10.93 -9.52 13.98
C THR A 67 9.96 -10.02 15.05
N GLY A 68 9.01 -10.90 14.71
CA GLY A 68 8.00 -11.40 15.64
C GLY A 68 7.08 -10.31 16.16
N ILE A 69 6.72 -9.34 15.31
CA ILE A 69 5.78 -8.27 15.67
C ILE A 69 4.54 -8.36 14.79
N SER A 70 3.40 -8.04 15.37
CA SER A 70 2.15 -7.78 14.66
C SER A 70 1.66 -6.37 14.95
N TYR A 71 0.92 -5.82 14.00
CA TYR A 71 0.19 -4.57 14.17
C TYR A 71 -0.96 -4.50 13.18
N ILE A 72 -1.91 -3.62 13.46
CA ILE A 72 -3.02 -3.32 12.58
C ILE A 72 -2.72 -2.04 11.82
N SER A 73 -3.01 -2.05 10.52
CA SER A 73 -3.05 -0.85 9.70
C SER A 73 -4.47 -0.55 9.26
N SER A 74 -4.93 0.65 9.53
CA SER A 74 -6.21 1.17 9.02
C SER A 74 -5.98 2.43 8.17
N ILE A 75 -6.96 2.76 7.32
CA ILE A 75 -7.02 4.01 6.56
C ILE A 75 -8.12 4.85 7.18
N HIS A 76 -7.82 6.10 7.51
CA HIS A 76 -8.79 7.04 8.05
C HIS A 76 -8.84 8.25 7.11
N ALA A 77 -10.03 8.65 6.69
CA ALA A 77 -10.20 9.98 6.11
C ALA A 77 -9.91 11.07 7.15
N ARG A 78 -9.55 12.25 6.67
CA ARG A 78 -9.46 13.44 7.50
C ARG A 78 -10.84 14.01 7.75
N ASP A 79 -11.04 14.41 9.00
CA ASP A 79 -12.25 15.08 9.42
C ASP A 79 -12.31 16.45 8.76
N ALA A 80 -13.51 16.90 8.48
CA ALA A 80 -13.69 18.08 7.66
C ALA A 80 -13.26 19.38 8.38
N ASN A 81 -13.27 19.40 9.72
CA ASN A 81 -12.60 20.44 10.51
C ASN A 81 -11.08 20.46 10.31
N SER A 82 -10.44 19.30 10.14
CA SER A 82 -9.01 19.20 9.84
C SER A 82 -8.65 19.87 8.51
N ILE A 83 -9.58 19.86 7.56
CA ILE A 83 -9.38 20.40 6.21
C ILE A 83 -9.66 21.90 6.19
N LEU A 84 -10.82 22.31 6.74
CA LEU A 84 -11.27 23.71 6.72
C LEU A 84 -10.50 24.60 7.71
N LYS A 85 -10.34 24.17 8.97
CA LYS A 85 -9.71 25.01 10.01
C LYS A 85 -8.18 24.91 10.01
N PHE A 86 -7.66 23.70 9.80
CA PHE A 86 -6.22 23.43 9.93
C PHE A 86 -5.51 23.29 8.57
N GLY A 87 -6.20 23.57 7.46
CA GLY A 87 -5.59 23.63 6.13
C GLY A 87 -4.99 22.32 5.62
N ASN A 88 -5.39 21.17 6.18
CA ASN A 88 -4.76 19.91 5.82
C ASN A 88 -5.19 19.47 4.42
N LYS A 89 -4.22 19.41 3.51
CA LYS A 89 -4.49 19.01 2.12
C LYS A 89 -4.63 17.51 1.91
N HIS A 90 -4.00 16.67 2.74
CA HIS A 90 -4.06 15.21 2.54
C HIS A 90 -5.46 14.66 2.85
N MET A 91 -6.02 13.86 1.94
CA MET A 91 -7.38 13.30 2.08
C MET A 91 -7.44 12.21 3.15
N TYR A 92 -6.40 11.37 3.19
CA TYR A 92 -6.34 10.20 4.07
C TYR A 92 -5.08 10.19 4.93
N ARG A 93 -5.18 9.49 6.06
CA ARG A 93 -4.04 9.07 6.90
C ARG A 93 -4.07 7.56 7.05
N LYS A 94 -2.90 6.94 7.00
CA LYS A 94 -2.70 5.56 7.41
C LYS A 94 -2.36 5.55 8.90
N VAL A 95 -2.92 4.60 9.63
CA VAL A 95 -2.76 4.49 11.08
C VAL A 95 -2.24 3.11 11.42
N PHE A 96 -1.12 3.05 12.15
CA PHE A 96 -0.66 1.84 12.80
C PHE A 96 -1.13 1.83 14.26
N SER A 97 -1.66 0.69 14.69
CA SER A 97 -2.25 0.46 16.02
C SER A 97 -2.12 -1.01 16.43
N ASN A 98 -2.55 -1.34 17.66
CA ASN A 98 -2.62 -2.70 18.19
C ASN A 98 -1.30 -3.47 18.00
N PHE A 99 -0.20 -2.83 18.39
CA PHE A 99 1.11 -3.46 18.31
C PHE A 99 1.22 -4.61 19.32
N GLN A 100 1.67 -5.77 18.86
CA GLN A 100 1.95 -6.90 19.71
C GLN A 100 3.28 -7.55 19.31
N ARG A 101 3.95 -8.15 20.30
CA ARG A 101 5.12 -9.00 20.08
C ARG A 101 4.62 -10.44 20.14
N ILE A 102 4.59 -11.09 18.98
CA ILE A 102 4.20 -12.49 18.81
C ILE A 102 5.45 -13.20 18.31
N PHE A 103 6.25 -13.71 19.25
CA PHE A 103 7.46 -14.44 18.90
C PHE A 103 7.15 -15.89 18.53
N SER A 104 8.06 -16.49 17.76
CA SER A 104 8.01 -17.92 17.47
C SER A 104 8.12 -18.74 18.77
N PRO A 105 7.41 -19.88 18.87
CA PRO A 105 7.57 -20.80 19.99
C PRO A 105 8.97 -21.43 20.04
N ASN A 106 9.68 -21.51 18.89
CA ASN A 106 11.04 -22.01 18.84
C ASN A 106 12.03 -21.01 19.46
N LEU A 107 12.76 -21.45 20.51
CA LEU A 107 13.68 -20.63 21.28
C LEU A 107 14.75 -19.93 20.41
N ARG A 108 15.38 -20.67 19.48
CA ARG A 108 16.43 -20.14 18.60
C ARG A 108 15.88 -19.06 17.68
N THR A 109 14.66 -19.26 17.16
CA THR A 109 13.99 -18.28 16.30
C THR A 109 13.53 -17.06 17.11
N ARG A 110 12.97 -17.26 18.31
CA ARG A 110 12.56 -16.20 19.23
C ARG A 110 13.71 -15.24 19.54
N GLN A 111 14.86 -15.76 19.95
CA GLN A 111 16.04 -14.94 20.25
C GLN A 111 16.50 -14.12 19.02
N LYS A 112 16.45 -14.70 17.81
CA LYS A 112 16.79 -13.97 16.58
C LYS A 112 15.77 -12.87 16.27
N GLN A 113 14.48 -13.13 16.44
CA GLN A 113 13.41 -12.14 16.24
C GLN A 113 13.56 -10.97 17.21
N GLU A 114 13.78 -11.25 18.49
CA GLU A 114 13.98 -10.27 19.54
C GLU A 114 15.21 -9.40 19.26
N LYS A 115 16.38 -10.00 18.99
CA LYS A 115 17.60 -9.26 18.62
C LYS A 115 17.37 -8.32 17.43
N ARG A 116 16.62 -8.78 16.42
CA ARG A 116 16.28 -7.96 15.24
C ARG A 116 15.31 -6.82 15.57
N PHE A 117 14.33 -7.07 16.42
CA PHE A 117 13.40 -6.04 16.89
C PHE A 117 14.13 -4.97 17.71
N ILE A 118 14.95 -5.36 18.68
CA ILE A 118 15.77 -4.44 19.49
C ILE A 118 16.68 -3.60 18.58
N ARG A 119 17.33 -4.22 17.58
CA ARG A 119 18.13 -3.49 16.59
C ARG A 119 17.30 -2.47 15.81
N ALA A 120 16.07 -2.81 15.43
CA ALA A 120 15.17 -1.88 14.75
C ALA A 120 14.78 -0.70 15.67
N CYS A 121 14.49 -0.97 16.95
CA CYS A 121 14.26 0.07 17.95
C CYS A 121 15.47 0.99 18.06
N ARG A 122 16.67 0.47 18.35
CA ARG A 122 17.90 1.28 18.46
C ARG A 122 18.13 2.14 17.22
N ARG A 123 18.01 1.57 16.02
CA ARG A 123 18.20 2.32 14.75
C ARG A 123 17.25 3.52 14.61
N VAL A 124 16.03 3.42 15.11
CA VAL A 124 15.01 4.47 15.00
C VAL A 124 15.08 5.43 16.17
N LEU A 125 15.12 4.91 17.40
CA LEU A 125 15.01 5.68 18.63
C LEU A 125 16.30 6.44 18.95
N ASN A 126 17.48 5.94 18.56
CA ASN A 126 18.75 6.67 18.73
C ASN A 126 18.84 7.92 17.85
N LYS A 127 17.87 8.17 16.96
CA LYS A 127 17.76 9.43 16.21
C LYS A 127 17.06 10.53 17.00
N ALA A 128 16.54 10.23 18.18
CA ALA A 128 15.92 11.22 19.04
C ALA A 128 16.96 12.24 19.51
N LYS A 129 16.58 13.52 19.51
CA LYS A 129 17.38 14.59 20.09
C LYS A 129 16.94 14.76 21.55
N GLY A 130 17.55 14.00 22.44
CA GLY A 130 17.24 13.96 23.87
C GLY A 130 16.62 12.63 24.32
N ASP A 131 16.74 12.36 25.62
CA ASP A 131 16.33 11.10 26.26
C ASP A 131 14.89 11.13 26.79
N ASP A 132 14.18 12.24 26.59
CA ASP A 132 12.77 12.36 26.99
C ASP A 132 11.86 11.40 26.21
N HIS A 133 10.89 10.81 26.91
CA HIS A 133 9.89 9.92 26.35
C HIS A 133 9.14 10.56 25.17
N GLN A 134 8.83 11.86 25.25
CA GLN A 134 8.15 12.55 24.15
C GLN A 134 9.04 12.69 22.91
N ALA A 135 10.34 12.96 23.09
CA ALA A 135 11.31 13.02 21.99
C ALA A 135 11.42 11.66 21.27
N ILE A 136 11.43 10.57 22.03
CA ILE A 136 11.44 9.19 21.51
C ILE A 136 10.15 8.92 20.73
N LEU A 137 8.98 9.24 21.29
CA LEU A 137 7.69 9.06 20.63
C LEU A 137 7.57 9.90 19.35
N ALA A 138 8.01 11.16 19.37
CA ALA A 138 8.02 12.03 18.20
C ALA A 138 8.93 11.47 17.10
N THR A 139 10.11 10.97 17.47
CA THR A 139 11.05 10.33 16.55
C THR A 139 10.47 9.08 15.91
N ALA A 140 9.82 8.23 16.71
CA ALA A 140 9.13 7.06 16.22
C ALA A 140 8.01 7.42 15.23
N ARG A 141 7.17 8.42 15.55
CA ARG A 141 6.12 8.93 14.65
C ARG A 141 6.69 9.45 13.34
N LYS A 142 7.76 10.25 13.39
CA LYS A 142 8.46 10.78 12.20
C LYS A 142 8.95 9.65 11.28
N ASN A 143 9.47 8.57 11.86
CA ASN A 143 9.96 7.40 11.13
C ASN A 143 8.86 6.35 10.83
N LYS A 144 7.58 6.63 11.14
CA LYS A 144 6.44 5.72 10.96
C LYS A 144 6.65 4.37 11.66
N PHE A 145 7.28 4.40 12.83
CA PHE A 145 7.68 3.21 13.59
C PHE A 145 6.79 3.05 14.82
N ILE A 146 6.24 1.85 15.01
CA ILE A 146 5.42 1.47 16.16
C ILE A 146 6.16 0.42 16.99
N PHE A 147 6.21 0.62 18.31
CA PHE A 147 6.99 -0.25 19.20
C PHE A 147 6.38 -0.45 20.60
N LEU A 148 5.34 0.32 20.96
CA LEU A 148 4.59 0.16 22.21
C LEU A 148 3.17 -0.33 21.91
N LYS A 149 2.60 -1.12 22.83
CA LYS A 149 1.25 -1.72 22.67
C LYS A 149 0.17 -0.66 22.44
N ASN A 150 0.20 0.42 23.22
CA ASN A 150 -0.83 1.48 23.21
C ASN A 150 -0.43 2.69 22.36
N GLN A 151 0.51 2.52 21.43
CA GLN A 151 0.96 3.61 20.56
C GLN A 151 0.14 3.64 19.27
N TYR A 152 -0.23 4.84 18.86
CA TYR A 152 -0.83 5.11 17.55
C TYR A 152 0.13 5.92 16.71
N VAL A 153 0.43 5.43 15.50
CA VAL A 153 1.28 6.14 14.54
C VAL A 153 0.45 6.49 13.32
N LYS A 154 0.16 7.78 13.17
CA LYS A 154 -0.65 8.33 12.07
C LYS A 154 0.27 9.04 11.09
N PHE A 155 0.13 8.76 9.79
CA PHE A 155 0.87 9.46 8.74
C PHE A 155 0.03 9.65 7.48
N PRO A 156 0.20 10.75 6.75
CA PRO A 156 -0.62 11.06 5.58
C PRO A 156 -0.30 10.15 4.39
N ILE A 157 -1.31 9.91 3.56
CA ILE A 157 -1.14 9.37 2.20
C ILE A 157 -0.82 10.55 1.29
N ARG A 158 0.44 10.64 0.82
CA ARG A 158 1.00 11.86 0.22
C ARG A 158 0.48 12.21 -1.17
N HIS A 159 0.03 11.23 -1.95
CA HIS A 159 -0.39 11.42 -3.33
C HIS A 159 -1.89 11.68 -3.51
N LEU A 160 -2.69 11.55 -2.44
CA LEU A 160 -4.11 11.87 -2.41
C LEU A 160 -4.36 13.12 -1.59
N VAL A 161 -4.54 14.23 -2.30
CA VAL A 161 -4.47 15.58 -1.76
C VAL A 161 -5.57 16.44 -2.39
N TYR A 162 -6.20 17.28 -1.56
CA TYR A 162 -7.10 18.33 -2.01
C TYR A 162 -6.34 19.44 -2.72
N LYS A 163 -6.91 19.94 -3.82
CA LYS A 163 -6.35 21.01 -4.65
C LYS A 163 -6.06 22.28 -3.84
N LYS A 164 -6.97 22.66 -2.95
CA LYS A 164 -6.86 23.86 -2.09
C LYS A 164 -6.87 23.49 -0.60
N SER A 165 -6.19 24.28 0.22
CA SER A 165 -6.22 24.23 1.69
C SER A 165 -7.20 25.27 2.24
N PHE A 166 -7.74 25.04 3.45
CA PHE A 166 -8.65 25.95 4.16
C PHE A 166 -10.00 26.21 3.47
N ILE A 167 -10.30 25.49 2.40
CA ILE A 167 -11.49 25.69 1.57
C ILE A 167 -12.19 24.34 1.40
N GLU A 168 -13.52 24.36 1.28
CA GLU A 168 -14.30 23.18 0.90
C GLU A 168 -13.82 22.68 -0.47
N PRO A 169 -13.49 21.40 -0.63
CA PRO A 169 -13.14 20.85 -1.94
C PRO A 169 -14.30 21.06 -2.94
N ASN A 170 -14.02 21.20 -4.24
CA ASN A 170 -15.04 21.10 -5.28
C ASN A 170 -15.09 19.63 -5.77
N PRO A 171 -16.25 18.96 -5.84
CA PRO A 171 -16.32 17.58 -6.35
C PRO A 171 -15.81 17.43 -7.80
N GLU A 172 -15.99 18.46 -8.64
CA GLU A 172 -15.61 18.43 -10.07
C GLU A 172 -14.08 18.41 -10.29
N ASP A 173 -13.29 18.81 -9.30
CA ASP A 173 -11.83 18.80 -9.40
C ASP A 173 -11.22 17.38 -9.34
N TYR A 174 -12.00 16.35 -9.03
CA TYR A 174 -11.49 15.00 -8.77
C TYR A 174 -12.22 13.95 -9.61
N PRO A 175 -11.48 13.16 -10.42
CA PRO A 175 -12.05 12.05 -11.19
C PRO A 175 -12.27 10.77 -10.34
N PHE A 176 -12.43 10.93 -9.03
CA PHE A 176 -12.54 9.83 -8.06
C PHE A 176 -13.35 10.24 -6.83
N LEU A 177 -13.81 9.25 -6.07
CA LEU A 177 -14.61 9.44 -4.86
C LEU A 177 -13.83 10.19 -3.77
N VAL A 178 -14.41 11.28 -3.29
CA VAL A 178 -13.79 12.16 -2.31
C VAL A 178 -14.38 11.91 -0.91
N PRO A 179 -13.55 11.56 0.09
CA PRO A 179 -14.04 11.18 1.42
C PRO A 179 -14.68 12.32 2.21
N PHE A 180 -14.39 13.58 1.84
CA PHE A 180 -14.98 14.76 2.47
C PHE A 180 -16.52 14.73 2.44
N TYR A 181 -17.12 14.24 1.34
CA TYR A 181 -18.57 14.25 1.16
C TYR A 181 -19.27 13.06 1.81
N ALA A 182 -18.54 11.98 2.13
CA ALA A 182 -19.15 10.73 2.58
C ALA A 182 -19.76 10.79 3.99
N LYS A 183 -19.23 11.64 4.88
CA LYS A 183 -19.69 11.74 6.29
C LYS A 183 -20.45 13.02 6.61
N ARG A 184 -20.35 14.05 5.75
CA ARG A 184 -20.72 15.42 6.16
C ARG A 184 -22.13 15.85 5.76
N HIS A 185 -22.88 15.08 4.97
CA HIS A 185 -24.13 15.60 4.43
C HIS A 185 -25.24 14.55 4.24
N PRO A 186 -26.41 14.73 4.88
CA PRO A 186 -27.71 14.33 4.33
C PRO A 186 -28.15 15.16 3.10
N ASN A 187 -27.33 16.12 2.65
CA ASN A 187 -27.50 16.77 1.35
C ASN A 187 -27.03 15.83 0.23
N GLU A 188 -27.90 14.86 -0.07
CA GLU A 188 -27.85 13.93 -1.20
C GLU A 188 -27.23 14.56 -2.45
N ASN A 189 -27.64 15.79 -2.79
CA ASN A 189 -27.21 16.53 -3.98
C ASN A 189 -25.68 16.62 -4.17
N LYS A 190 -24.88 16.85 -3.11
CA LYS A 190 -23.42 17.00 -3.26
C LYS A 190 -22.71 15.64 -3.40
N THR A 191 -23.20 14.62 -2.70
CA THR A 191 -22.72 13.24 -2.84
C THR A 191 -23.07 12.69 -4.22
N TRP A 192 -24.32 12.91 -4.67
CA TRP A 192 -24.76 12.60 -6.03
C TRP A 192 -23.97 13.39 -7.06
N LYS A 193 -23.63 14.66 -6.84
CA LYS A 193 -22.71 15.40 -7.73
C LYS A 193 -21.35 14.71 -7.84
N ASN A 194 -20.74 14.27 -6.74
CA ASN A 194 -19.47 13.55 -6.79
C ASN A 194 -19.57 12.21 -7.54
N ILE A 195 -20.65 11.47 -7.30
CA ILE A 195 -20.94 10.20 -8.00
C ILE A 195 -21.17 10.45 -9.49
N ASN A 196 -21.97 11.46 -9.84
CA ASN A 196 -22.25 11.83 -11.23
C ASN A 196 -21.00 12.35 -11.95
N THR A 197 -20.15 13.14 -11.28
CA THR A 197 -18.85 13.56 -11.84
C THR A 197 -17.95 12.35 -12.07
N LEU A 198 -17.95 11.37 -11.17
CA LEU A 198 -17.23 10.12 -11.38
C LEU A 198 -17.75 9.37 -12.61
N SER A 199 -19.07 9.22 -12.77
CA SER A 199 -19.67 8.60 -13.96
C SER A 199 -19.28 9.32 -15.25
N LYS A 200 -19.20 10.67 -15.25
CA LYS A 200 -18.71 11.44 -16.40
C LYS A 200 -17.26 11.09 -16.77
N HIS A 201 -16.39 10.86 -15.79
CA HIS A 201 -15.00 10.47 -16.02
C HIS A 201 -14.84 9.00 -16.43
N LEU A 202 -15.76 8.11 -16.02
CA LEU A 202 -15.79 6.71 -16.44
C LEU A 202 -16.31 6.55 -17.87
N ASN A 203 -17.19 7.45 -18.33
CA ASN A 203 -17.85 7.39 -19.64
C ASN A 203 -17.11 8.16 -20.75
N GLN A 204 -15.78 8.28 -20.70
CA GLN A 204 -15.03 8.75 -21.87
C GLN A 204 -15.04 7.64 -22.95
N PRO A 205 -15.45 7.94 -24.19
CA PRO A 205 -15.55 6.93 -25.23
C PRO A 205 -14.15 6.65 -25.75
N ASN A 206 -13.60 5.48 -25.42
CA ASN A 206 -12.55 4.82 -26.20
C ASN A 206 -12.60 3.32 -25.90
N THR A 207 -13.59 2.67 -26.48
CA THR A 207 -13.48 1.24 -26.80
C THR A 207 -14.10 1.06 -28.18
N PRO A 208 -13.31 0.78 -29.23
CA PRO A 208 -13.86 0.39 -30.51
C PRO A 208 -14.76 -0.83 -30.27
N ARG A 209 -15.99 -0.74 -30.75
CA ARG A 209 -17.02 -1.77 -30.64
C ARG A 209 -16.47 -3.07 -31.26
N ILE A 210 -16.10 -4.04 -30.43
CA ILE A 210 -15.79 -5.39 -30.90
C ILE A 210 -17.11 -5.96 -31.41
N ILE A 211 -17.23 -6.07 -32.73
CA ILE A 211 -18.31 -6.84 -33.36
C ILE A 211 -18.06 -8.31 -33.00
N PRO A 212 -18.97 -9.00 -32.30
CA PRO A 212 -18.80 -10.42 -32.03
C PRO A 212 -18.77 -11.17 -33.37
N LYS A 213 -17.69 -11.91 -33.61
CA LYS A 213 -17.61 -12.86 -34.72
C LYS A 213 -18.69 -13.93 -34.49
N PRO A 214 -19.47 -14.34 -35.51
CA PRO A 214 -20.50 -15.36 -35.33
C PRO A 214 -19.88 -16.68 -34.84
N PRO A 215 -20.61 -17.45 -34.01
CA PRO A 215 -20.11 -18.71 -33.46
C PRO A 215 -19.88 -19.71 -34.59
N ASP A 216 -18.68 -20.29 -34.59
CA ASP A 216 -18.29 -21.35 -35.51
C ASP A 216 -19.04 -22.63 -35.11
N THR A 217 -19.93 -23.12 -35.97
CA THR A 217 -20.70 -24.33 -35.74
C THR A 217 -19.78 -25.54 -35.94
N THR A 218 -19.13 -26.01 -34.87
CA THR A 218 -18.43 -27.30 -34.92
C THR A 218 -19.46 -28.42 -35.01
N GLU A 219 -19.47 -29.15 -36.13
CA GLU A 219 -20.29 -30.35 -36.29
C GLU A 219 -19.91 -31.44 -35.27
N PRO A 220 -20.86 -32.24 -34.78
CA PRO A 220 -20.58 -33.29 -33.80
C PRO A 220 -19.80 -34.44 -34.41
N TYR A 221 -18.74 -34.83 -33.71
CA TYR A 221 -17.86 -35.96 -34.00
C TYR A 221 -18.65 -37.29 -34.08
N ASN A 222 -18.60 -37.95 -35.23
CA ASN A 222 -19.19 -39.26 -35.48
C ASN A 222 -18.10 -40.36 -35.42
N PRO A 223 -18.11 -41.26 -34.44
CA PRO A 223 -17.21 -42.41 -34.45
C PRO A 223 -17.85 -43.54 -35.27
N ILE A 224 -17.25 -43.88 -36.41
CA ILE A 224 -17.59 -45.11 -37.14
C ILE A 224 -16.67 -46.23 -36.63
N PRO A 225 -17.20 -47.40 -36.23
CA PRO A 225 -16.37 -48.56 -35.93
C PRO A 225 -16.05 -49.35 -37.20
N ASN A 226 -14.78 -49.71 -37.37
CA ASN A 226 -14.27 -51.02 -37.78
C ASN A 226 -12.74 -51.01 -37.72
#